data_AF-A0A564SQM4-F1
#
_entry.id   AF-A0A564SQM4-F1
#
_cell.length_a   1.000
_cell.length_b   1.000
_cell.length_c   1.000
_cell.angle_alpha   90.00
_cell.angle_beta   90.00
_cell.angle_gamma   90.00
#
_symmetry.space_group_name_H-M   'P 1'
#
loop_
_entity.id
_entity.type
_entity.pdbx_description
1 polymer ?
#
loop_
_entity_poly.entity_id
_entity_poly.type
_entity_poly.pdbx_seq_one_letter_code
_entity_poly.pdbx_strand_id
1 'polypeptide(L)'
;MVVSILGVSPEIDFETKQATGNIKVDVGFRHSTGKYITRVIKIMNSTTDDLVSYLDEKITLRLEGVTFSPYLSNSRATLSIKAEKATIEE
;
A
#
# COMPACT_ATOMS: atom_id res chain seq x y z
N MET A 1 0.28 9.79 20.65
CA MET A 1 -0.09 9.71 19.23
C MET A 1 0.27 8.31 18.77
N VAL A 2 -0.72 7.49 18.41
CA VAL A 2 -0.48 6.12 17.94
C VAL A 2 -0.32 6.17 16.42
N VAL A 3 0.72 5.51 15.93
CA VAL A 3 1.01 5.35 14.50
C VAL A 3 0.77 3.89 14.16
N SER A 4 -0.06 3.63 13.16
CA SER A 4 -0.34 2.28 12.66
C SER A 4 0.39 2.08 11.34
N ILE A 5 1.03 0.93 11.18
CA ILE A 5 1.57 0.50 9.89
C ILE A 5 0.40 -0.11 9.10
N LEU A 6 0.10 0.47 7.95
CA LEU A 6 -1.02 0.08 7.10
C LEU A 6 -0.58 -0.83 5.96
N GLY A 7 0.69 -0.75 5.57
CA GLY A 7 1.21 -1.50 4.44
C GLY A 7 2.73 -1.40 4.37
N VAL A 8 3.35 -2.47 3.87
CA VAL A 8 4.76 -2.56 3.57
C VAL A 8 4.89 -3.10 2.16
N SER A 9 5.67 -2.43 1.30
CA SER A 9 5.88 -2.86 -0.08
C SER A 9 7.32 -2.61 -0.53
N PRO A 10 7.89 -3.43 -1.42
CA PRO A 10 9.20 -3.14 -2.00
C PRO A 10 9.10 -1.91 -2.91
N GLU A 11 10.13 -1.08 -2.91
CA GLU A 11 10.27 -0.05 -3.92
C GLU A 11 10.79 -0.66 -5.22
N ILE A 12 9.93 -0.70 -6.22
CA ILE A 12 10.25 -1.17 -7.57
C ILE A 12 10.67 0.01 -8.44
N ASP A 13 11.81 -0.15 -9.11
CA ASP A 13 12.27 0.78 -10.13
C ASP A 13 11.35 0.71 -11.35
N PHE A 14 10.92 1.87 -11.83
CA PHE A 14 9.91 1.93 -12.88
C PHE A 14 10.43 1.45 -14.24
N GLU A 15 11.70 1.69 -14.56
CA GLU A 15 12.28 1.38 -15.87
C GLU A 15 12.67 -0.09 -15.96
N THR A 16 13.41 -0.58 -14.96
CA THR A 16 13.99 -1.92 -14.92
C THR A 16 13.03 -2.97 -14.36
N LYS A 17 11.96 -2.55 -13.66
CA LYS A 17 11.02 -3.41 -12.93
C LYS A 17 11.68 -4.23 -11.81
N GLN A 18 12.89 -3.88 -11.38
CA GLN A 18 13.59 -4.57 -10.30
C GLN A 18 13.36 -3.91 -8.95
N ALA A 19 13.45 -4.69 -7.87
CA ALA A 19 13.45 -4.15 -6.52
C ALA A 19 14.74 -3.35 -6.29
N THR A 20 14.61 -2.12 -5.78
CA THR A 20 15.72 -1.20 -5.56
C THR A 20 16.57 -1.51 -4.32
N GLY A 21 16.15 -2.48 -3.49
CA GLY A 21 16.70 -2.70 -2.15
C GLY A 21 16.14 -1.73 -1.09
N ASN A 22 15.18 -0.88 -1.47
CA ASN A 22 14.43 -0.02 -0.56
C ASN A 22 13.00 -0.57 -0.36
N ILE A 23 12.35 -0.14 0.71
CA ILE A 23 10.94 -0.42 0.99
C ILE A 23 10.15 0.87 1.20
N LYS A 24 8.84 0.78 0.95
CA LYS A 24 7.83 1.79 1.25
C LYS A 24 6.96 1.29 2.38
N VAL A 25 6.80 2.12 3.40
CA VAL A 25 5.93 1.88 4.55
C VAL A 25 4.82 2.90 4.53
N ASP A 26 3.58 2.43 4.42
CA ASP A 26 2.39 3.25 4.55
C ASP A 26 2.03 3.35 6.02
N VAL A 27 2.10 4.56 6.58
CA VAL A 27 1.75 4.82 7.98
C VAL A 27 0.50 5.67 8.08
N GLY A 28 -0.37 5.30 9.01
CA GLY A 28 -1.59 6.01 9.33
C GLY A 28 -1.54 6.55 10.74
N PHE A 29 -1.97 7.80 10.92
CA PHE A 29 -2.15 8.36 12.25
C PHE A 29 -3.30 9.37 12.29
N ARG A 30 -3.94 9.47 13.46
CA ARG A 30 -4.92 10.52 13.74
C ARG A 30 -4.22 11.74 14.32
N HIS A 31 -4.39 12.88 13.67
CA HIS A 31 -3.99 14.16 14.21
C HIS A 31 -4.85 14.52 15.43
N SER A 32 -4.37 15.40 16.32
CA SER A 32 -5.11 15.84 17.52
C SER A 32 -6.47 16.47 17.20
N THR A 33 -6.64 16.97 15.97
CA THR A 33 -7.90 17.51 15.44
C THR A 33 -8.89 16.44 14.92
N GLY A 34 -8.57 15.15 15.06
CA GLY A 34 -9.40 14.03 14.60
C GLY A 34 -9.21 13.63 13.13
N LYS A 35 -8.50 14.42 12.32
CA LYS A 35 -8.22 14.09 10.92
C LYS A 35 -7.27 12.89 10.82
N TYR A 36 -7.66 11.89 10.02
CA TYR A 36 -6.77 10.77 9.67
C TYR A 36 -5.84 11.19 8.52
N ILE A 37 -4.54 10.91 8.68
CA ILE A 37 -3.52 11.23 7.70
C ILE A 37 -2.74 9.95 7.41
N THR A 38 -2.51 9.70 6.12
CA THR A 38 -1.61 8.65 5.65
C THR A 38 -0.34 9.28 5.08
N ARG A 39 0.81 8.64 5.30
CA ARG A 39 2.09 9.02 4.70
C ARG A 39 2.82 7.78 4.22
N VAL A 40 3.58 7.95 3.15
CA VAL A 40 4.52 6.94 2.63
C VAL A 40 5.91 7.31 3.14
N ILE A 41 6.57 6.40 3.85
CA ILE A 41 7.97 6.53 4.28
C ILE A 41 8.80 5.58 3.44
N LYS A 42 9.91 6.07 2.87
CA LYS A 42 10.89 5.23 2.18
C LYS A 42 12.03 4.89 3.13
N ILE A 43 12.41 3.62 3.19
CA ILE A 43 13.51 3.13 4.01
C ILE A 43 14.51 2.46 3.08
N MET A 44 15.77 2.88 3.16
CA MET A 44 16.84 2.34 2.34
C MET A 44 17.44 1.08 2.96
N ASN A 45 17.94 0.16 2.11
CA ASN A 45 18.67 -1.05 2.51
C ASN A 45 17.89 -1.91 3.52
N SER A 46 16.61 -2.16 3.25
CA SER A 46 15.76 -2.99 4.09
C SER A 46 14.87 -3.87 3.21
N THR A 47 14.32 -4.93 3.79
CA THR A 47 13.43 -5.88 3.12
C THR A 47 12.04 -5.79 3.74
N THR A 48 11.02 -6.25 3.00
CA THR A 48 9.66 -6.25 3.54
C THR A 48 9.54 -7.16 4.76
N ASP A 49 10.29 -8.26 4.79
CA ASP A 49 10.26 -9.26 5.86
C ASP A 49 10.66 -8.66 7.22
N ASP A 50 11.53 -7.64 7.20
CA ASP A 50 11.94 -6.90 8.41
C ASP A 50 10.76 -6.19 9.10
N LEU A 51 9.72 -5.82 8.34
CA LEU A 51 8.61 -5.00 8.81
C LEU A 51 7.23 -5.69 8.78
N VAL A 52 7.10 -6.82 8.09
CA VAL A 52 5.81 -7.55 7.98
C VAL A 52 5.30 -8.00 9.35
N SER A 53 6.18 -8.30 10.30
CA SER A 53 5.78 -8.68 11.68
C SER A 53 5.14 -7.56 12.49
N TYR A 54 5.25 -6.30 12.04
CA TYR A 54 4.63 -5.14 12.67
C TYR A 54 3.27 -4.79 12.05
N LEU A 55 2.82 -5.54 11.03
CA LEU A 55 1.45 -5.45 10.54
C LEU A 55 0.54 -6.21 11.48
N ASP A 56 -0.48 -5.53 12.02
CA ASP A 56 -1.44 -6.15 12.94
C ASP A 56 -2.18 -7.33 12.30
N GLU A 57 -2.48 -7.24 11.00
CA GLU A 57 -3.17 -8.30 10.26
C GLU A 57 -2.78 -8.27 8.78
N LYS A 58 -2.53 -9.46 8.21
CA LYS A 58 -2.36 -9.65 6.76
C LYS A 58 -3.61 -10.33 6.23
N ILE A 59 -4.49 -9.55 5.59
CA ILE A 59 -5.66 -10.08 4.91
C ILE A 59 -5.41 -10.20 3.40
N THR A 60 -5.77 -11.35 2.83
CA THR A 60 -5.84 -11.52 1.38
C THR A 60 -7.28 -11.30 0.95
N LEU A 61 -7.50 -10.44 -0.06
CA LEU A 61 -8.82 -10.19 -0.60
C LEU A 61 -8.99 -10.90 -1.93
N ARG A 62 -9.97 -11.81 -2.00
CA ARG A 62 -10.50 -12.33 -3.26
C ARG A 62 -11.55 -11.36 -3.80
N LEU A 63 -11.31 -10.87 -5.01
CA LEU A 63 -12.22 -9.97 -5.72
C LEU A 63 -12.90 -10.74 -6.87
N GLU A 64 -14.22 -10.62 -6.99
CA GLU A 64 -15.02 -11.24 -8.05
C GLU A 64 -15.67 -10.16 -8.93
N GLY A 65 -15.82 -10.43 -10.24
CA GLY A 65 -16.41 -9.49 -11.19
C GLY A 65 -15.59 -8.20 -11.33
N VAL A 66 -14.26 -8.31 -11.48
CA VAL A 66 -13.36 -7.14 -11.43
C VAL A 66 -13.25 -6.46 -12.79
N THR A 67 -13.46 -5.15 -12.79
CA THR A 67 -13.14 -4.26 -13.91
C THR A 67 -11.94 -3.38 -13.55
N PHE A 68 -10.93 -3.40 -14.40
CA PHE A 68 -9.78 -2.52 -14.33
C PHE A 68 -9.95 -1.37 -15.32
N SER A 69 -9.81 -0.13 -14.86
CA SER A 69 -9.94 1.05 -15.70
C SER A 69 -8.75 1.98 -15.50
N PRO A 70 -7.76 1.98 -16.42
CA PRO A 70 -6.68 2.96 -16.38
C PRO A 70 -7.19 4.33 -16.84
N TYR A 71 -6.73 5.40 -16.18
CA TYR A 71 -7.04 6.77 -16.56
C TYR A 71 -5.92 7.72 -16.13
N LEU A 72 -5.83 8.87 -16.80
CA LEU A 72 -4.93 9.94 -16.39
C LEU A 72 -5.66 10.88 -15.44
N SER A 73 -5.03 11.23 -14.32
CA SER A 73 -5.55 12.22 -13.37
C SER A 73 -4.41 13.14 -12.93
N ASN A 74 -4.55 14.45 -13.13
CA ASN A 74 -3.54 15.45 -12.76
C ASN A 74 -2.11 15.09 -13.23
N SER A 75 -1.98 14.68 -14.50
CA SER A 75 -0.72 14.23 -15.11
C SER A 75 -0.09 12.99 -14.44
N ARG A 76 -0.88 12.20 -13.69
CA ARG A 76 -0.48 10.92 -13.12
C ARG A 76 -1.25 9.78 -13.76
N ALA A 77 -0.54 8.73 -14.14
CA ALA A 77 -1.16 7.46 -14.50
C ALA A 77 -1.84 6.86 -13.25
N THR A 78 -3.14 6.58 -13.36
CA THR A 78 -3.95 6.03 -12.27
C THR A 78 -4.68 4.78 -12.74
N LEU A 79 -4.87 3.83 -11.84
CA LEU A 79 -5.64 2.60 -12.09
C LEU A 79 -6.82 2.56 -11.11
N SER A 80 -8.04 2.53 -11.64
CA SER A 80 -9.25 2.23 -10.86
C SER A 80 -9.53 0.74 -10.91
N ILE A 81 -9.87 0.16 -9.76
CA ILE A 81 -10.29 -1.23 -9.61
C ILE A 81 -11.70 -1.22 -9.03
N LYS A 82 -12.67 -1.74 -9.80
CA LYS A 82 -14.05 -1.94 -9.34
C LYS A 82 -14.33 -3.44 -9.30
N ALA A 83 -14.82 -3.93 -8.18
CA ALA A 83 -15.25 -5.33 -8.02
C ALA A 83 -16.73 -5.37 -7.67
N GLU A 84 -17.45 -6.39 -8.16
CA GLU A 84 -18.83 -6.64 -7.75
C GLU A 84 -18.90 -7.18 -6.32
N LYS A 85 -17.87 -7.93 -5.91
CA LYS A 85 -17.77 -8.54 -4.58
C LYS A 85 -16.31 -8.64 -4.14
N ALA A 86 -16.08 -8.48 -2.83
CA ALA A 86 -14.80 -8.70 -2.17
C ALA A 86 -15.00 -9.59 -0.93
N THR A 87 -14.18 -10.63 -0.79
CA THR A 87 -14.19 -11.54 0.36
C THR A 87 -12.77 -11.72 0.90
N ILE A 88 -12.64 -11.95 2.20
CA ILE A 88 -11.37 -12.36 2.80
C ILE A 88 -11.10 -13.81 2.37
N GLU A 89 -9.91 -14.08 1.85
CA GLU A 89 -9.40 -15.41 1.52
C GLU A 89 -8.65 -15.93 2.75
N GLU A 90 -9.11 -17.06 3.32
CA GLU A 90 -8.51 -17.74 4.49
C GLU A 90 -7.15 -18.38 4.16
#